data_AF-A0A738B939-F1
#
_entry.id   AF-A0A738B939-F1
#
_cell.length_a   1.000
_cell.length_b   1.000
_cell.length_c   1.000
_cell.angle_alpha   90.00
_cell.angle_beta   90.00
_cell.angle_gamma   90.00
#
_symmetry.space_group_name_H-M   'P 1'
#
loop_
_entity.id
_entity.type
_entity.pdbx_description
1 polymer ?
#
loop_
_entity_poly.entity_id
_entity_poly.type
_entity_poly.pdbx_seq_one_letter_code
_entity_poly.pdbx_strand_id
1 'polypeptide(L)'
;MKEVKIYTIVSDQLSPPITGESFCTDMVRHSDYADLEEKCAALAAENAGLKKSEVEFNEYCRHECEDVGDTWVDDFTETPATDAFLAEVRASGVDEAIEHLHKKFGGTGHIGVPVMALEWLAQEIRKGGAA
;
A
#
# COMPACT_ATOMS: atom_id res chain seq x y z
N MET A 1 -14.44 -14.24 6.27
CA MET A 1 -13.31 -14.12 5.32
C MET A 1 -13.49 -15.16 4.23
N LYS A 2 -13.18 -14.85 2.97
CA LYS A 2 -13.20 -15.83 1.87
C LYS A 2 -12.04 -16.80 2.10
N GLU A 3 -12.29 -18.09 1.95
CA GLU A 3 -11.26 -19.11 2.16
C GLU A 3 -10.14 -18.94 1.12
N VAL A 4 -8.88 -18.89 1.58
CA VAL A 4 -7.72 -18.73 0.68
C VAL A 4 -7.55 -20.02 -0.11
N LYS A 5 -7.67 -19.93 -1.44
CA LYS A 5 -7.41 -21.06 -2.33
C LYS A 5 -5.92 -21.21 -2.53
N ILE A 6 -5.38 -22.31 -2.01
CA ILE A 6 -3.98 -22.69 -2.18
C ILE A 6 -3.87 -23.67 -3.35
N TYR A 7 -3.01 -23.34 -4.30
CA TYR A 7 -2.68 -24.17 -5.44
C TYR A 7 -1.27 -24.72 -5.27
N THR A 8 -1.09 -26.01 -5.49
CA THR A 8 0.25 -26.61 -5.50
C THR A 8 0.77 -26.65 -6.94
N ILE A 9 2.00 -26.18 -7.13
CA ILE A 9 2.74 -26.30 -8.38
C ILE A 9 4.05 -27.05 -8.14
N VAL A 10 4.41 -27.89 -9.10
CA VAL A 10 5.66 -28.65 -9.11
C VAL A 10 6.80 -27.80 -9.66
N SER A 11 8.02 -28.01 -9.16
CA SER A 11 9.19 -27.16 -9.42
C SER A 11 9.58 -27.00 -10.89
N ASP A 12 9.20 -27.94 -11.76
CA ASP A 12 9.43 -27.90 -13.21
C ASP A 12 8.50 -26.93 -13.96
N GLN A 13 7.35 -26.58 -13.38
CA GLN A 13 6.37 -25.67 -13.96
C GLN A 13 6.58 -24.20 -13.54
N LEU A 14 7.58 -23.92 -12.70
CA LEU A 14 7.98 -22.56 -12.33
C LEU A 14 8.70 -21.86 -13.49
N SER A 15 8.70 -20.52 -13.47
CA SER A 15 9.44 -19.70 -14.42
C SER A 15 10.38 -18.74 -13.67
N PRO A 16 11.72 -18.92 -13.77
CA PRO A 16 12.42 -20.00 -14.48
C PRO A 16 12.23 -21.38 -13.80
N PRO A 17 12.31 -22.50 -14.55
CA PRO A 17 12.17 -23.83 -13.97
C PRO A 17 13.32 -24.16 -13.00
N ILE A 18 13.00 -24.74 -11.85
CA ILE A 18 14.02 -25.19 -10.88
C ILE A 18 14.28 -26.67 -11.10
N THR A 19 15.53 -27.00 -11.43
CA THR A 19 15.98 -28.39 -11.68
C THR A 19 17.00 -28.80 -10.62
N GLY A 20 16.83 -29.98 -10.03
CA GLY A 20 17.75 -30.54 -9.02
C GLY A 20 17.03 -31.17 -7.84
N GLU A 21 16.08 -30.47 -7.24
CA GLU A 21 15.24 -30.95 -6.14
C GLU A 21 13.75 -30.77 -6.49
N SER A 22 12.97 -31.86 -6.35
CA SER A 22 11.52 -31.81 -6.47
C SER A 22 10.94 -31.26 -5.17
N PHE A 23 10.31 -30.09 -5.26
CA PHE A 23 9.50 -29.56 -4.17
C PHE A 23 8.16 -29.09 -4.71
N CYS A 24 7.14 -29.17 -3.85
CA CYS A 24 5.84 -28.58 -4.08
C CYS A 24 5.84 -27.20 -3.42
N THR A 25 5.46 -26.16 -4.17
CA THR A 25 5.25 -24.82 -3.60
C THR A 25 3.78 -24.48 -3.62
N ASP A 26 3.30 -23.92 -2.52
CA ASP A 26 1.97 -23.40 -2.37
C ASP A 26 1.90 -21.99 -2.96
N MET A 27 0.96 -21.77 -3.87
CA MET A 27 0.76 -20.52 -4.59
C MET A 27 -0.70 -20.08 -4.50
N VAL A 28 -0.90 -18.76 -4.58
CA VAL A 28 -2.22 -18.15 -4.71
C VAL A 28 -2.23 -17.37 -6.02
N ARG A 29 -3.34 -17.43 -6.78
CA ARG A 29 -3.42 -16.72 -8.06
C ARG A 29 -3.74 -15.26 -7.82
N HIS A 30 -3.19 -14.38 -8.66
CA HIS A 30 -3.55 -12.96 -8.66
C HIS A 30 -5.06 -12.74 -8.79
N SER A 31 -5.75 -13.52 -9.63
CA SER A 31 -7.20 -13.44 -9.78
C SER A 31 -7.97 -13.71 -8.49
N ASP A 32 -7.39 -14.50 -7.57
CA ASP A 32 -8.00 -14.78 -6.27
C ASP A 32 -7.78 -13.63 -5.26
N TYR A 33 -6.82 -12.74 -5.53
CA TYR A 33 -6.54 -11.53 -4.74
C TYR A 33 -7.23 -10.26 -5.24
N ALA A 34 -7.72 -10.21 -6.49
CA ALA A 34 -8.38 -9.02 -7.04
C ALA A 34 -9.57 -8.53 -6.16
N ASP A 35 -10.39 -9.46 -5.66
CA ASP A 35 -11.48 -9.13 -4.73
C ASP A 35 -10.98 -8.56 -3.38
N LEU A 36 -9.76 -8.90 -2.98
CA LEU A 36 -9.16 -8.43 -1.73
C LEU A 36 -8.60 -7.02 -1.90
N GLU A 37 -7.99 -6.71 -3.05
CA GLU A 37 -7.56 -5.36 -3.40
C GLU A 37 -8.73 -4.37 -3.39
N GLU A 38 -9.87 -4.75 -3.99
CA GLU A 38 -11.08 -3.91 -3.97
C GLU A 38 -11.60 -3.68 -2.54
N LYS A 39 -11.56 -4.70 -1.68
CA LYS A 39 -11.93 -4.57 -0.26
C LYS A 39 -10.97 -3.68 0.52
N CYS A 40 -9.67 -3.80 0.27
CA CYS A 40 -8.67 -2.93 0.89
C CYS A 40 -8.86 -1.47 0.45
N ALA A 41 -9.17 -1.23 -0.83
CA ALA A 41 -9.49 0.10 -1.34
C ALA A 41 -10.78 0.66 -0.71
N ALA A 42 -11.83 -0.15 -0.56
CA ALA A 42 -13.06 0.24 0.11
C ALA A 42 -12.83 0.58 1.59
N LEU A 43 -12.06 -0.24 2.31
CA LEU A 43 -11.69 0.02 3.71
C LEU A 43 -10.82 1.27 3.87
N ALA A 44 -9.92 1.53 2.92
CA ALA A 44 -9.12 2.75 2.90
C ALA A 44 -10.01 3.99 2.70
N ALA A 45 -10.99 3.91 1.81
CA ALA A 45 -11.97 4.98 1.59
C ALA A 45 -12.87 5.21 2.81
N GLU A 46 -13.34 4.14 3.46
CA GLU A 46 -14.11 4.21 4.70
C GLU A 46 -13.30 4.85 5.83
N ASN A 47 -12.03 4.45 6.01
CA ASN A 47 -11.13 5.05 6.99
C ASN A 47 -10.89 6.54 6.72
N ALA A 48 -10.74 6.95 5.46
CA ALA A 48 -10.61 8.37 5.09
C ALA A 48 -11.90 9.15 5.42
N GLY A 49 -13.07 8.55 5.18
CA GLY A 49 -14.37 9.12 5.54
C GLY A 49 -14.55 9.27 7.06
N LEU A 50 -14.15 8.25 7.84
CA LEU A 50 -14.17 8.29 9.30
C LEU A 50 -13.27 9.39 9.86
N LYS A 51 -12.01 9.48 9.39
CA LYS A 51 -11.10 10.56 9.78
C LYS A 51 -11.68 11.94 9.46
N LYS A 52 -12.33 12.12 8.31
CA LYS A 52 -13.00 13.38 7.96
C LYS A 52 -14.16 13.70 8.90
N SER A 53 -15.00 12.69 9.19
CA SER A 53 -16.13 12.85 10.11
C SER A 53 -15.66 13.18 11.53
N GLU A 54 -14.54 12.62 11.96
CA GLU A 54 -13.94 12.90 13.27
C GLU A 54 -13.45 14.34 13.35
N VAL A 55 -12.82 14.86 12.29
CA VAL A 55 -12.46 16.28 12.18
C VAL A 55 -13.68 17.18 12.30
N GLU A 56 -14.74 16.90 11.54
CA GLU A 56 -15.99 17.67 11.59
C GLU A 56 -16.65 17.62 12.97
N PHE A 57 -16.66 16.46 13.62
CA PHE A 57 -17.20 16.28 14.97
C PHE A 57 -16.37 17.04 16.01
N ASN A 58 -15.05 16.96 15.94
CA ASN A 58 -14.14 17.69 16.83
C ASN A 58 -14.31 19.20 16.68
N GLU A 59 -14.47 19.72 15.44
CA GLU A 59 -14.76 21.14 15.22
C GLU A 59 -16.10 21.57 15.82
N TYR A 60 -17.14 20.74 15.71
CA TYR A 60 -18.43 20.97 16.32
C TYR A 60 -18.32 21.06 17.85
N CYS A 61 -17.66 20.08 18.48
CA CYS A 61 -17.47 20.07 19.94
C CYS A 61 -16.66 21.27 20.44
N ARG A 62 -15.63 21.68 19.69
CA ARG A 62 -14.87 22.90 20.01
C ARG A 62 -15.76 24.13 20.07
N HIS A 63 -16.62 24.32 19.07
CA HIS A 63 -17.53 25.48 19.03
C HIS A 63 -18.49 25.49 20.22
N GLU A 64 -19.10 24.34 20.53
CA GLU A 64 -20.02 24.23 21.67
C GLU A 64 -19.32 24.47 23.02
N CYS A 65 -18.05 24.08 23.17
CA CYS A 65 -17.25 24.38 24.36
C CYS A 65 -16.88 25.86 24.48
N GLU A 66 -16.53 26.51 23.37
CA GLU A 66 -16.27 27.96 23.33
C GLU A 66 -17.49 28.77 23.76
N ASP A 67 -18.70 28.35 23.36
CA ASP A 67 -19.97 29.02 23.69
C ASP A 67 -20.28 29.02 25.20
N VAL A 68 -19.76 28.05 25.95
CA VAL A 68 -19.89 27.96 27.42
C VAL A 68 -18.66 28.47 28.19
N GLY A 69 -17.64 28.96 27.48
CA GLY A 69 -16.40 29.49 28.07
C GLY A 69 -15.41 28.43 28.54
N ASP A 70 -15.59 27.17 28.13
CA ASP A 70 -14.66 26.07 28.40
C ASP A 70 -13.62 25.94 27.30
N THR A 71 -12.48 25.32 27.62
CA THR A 71 -11.40 25.04 26.66
C THR A 71 -11.54 23.63 26.12
N TRP A 72 -11.75 23.50 24.81
CA TRP A 72 -11.69 22.21 24.11
C TRP A 72 -10.25 21.76 23.88
N VAL A 73 -10.03 20.45 23.89
CA VAL A 73 -8.75 19.82 23.52
C VAL A 73 -9.04 18.88 22.38
N ASP A 74 -8.37 19.10 21.25
CA ASP A 74 -8.49 18.24 20.09
C ASP A 74 -7.95 16.84 20.40
N ASP A 75 -8.74 15.82 20.04
CA ASP A 75 -8.35 14.41 20.14
C ASP A 75 -8.76 13.71 18.85
N PHE A 76 -7.81 13.07 18.18
CA PHE A 76 -8.00 12.41 16.89
C PHE A 76 -7.50 10.98 16.96
N THR A 77 -8.27 10.06 16.39
CA THR A 77 -7.92 8.66 16.28
C THR A 77 -6.87 8.47 15.20
N GLU A 78 -5.63 8.19 15.62
CA GLU A 78 -4.57 7.80 14.69
C GLU A 78 -4.76 6.37 14.16
N THR A 79 -4.38 6.14 12.90
CA THR A 79 -4.41 4.81 12.28
C THR A 79 -3.06 4.41 11.69
N PRO A 80 -1.99 4.33 12.50
CA PRO A 80 -0.62 4.19 12.01
C PRO A 80 -0.39 2.94 11.13
N ALA A 81 -1.09 1.83 11.43
CA ALA A 81 -1.01 0.61 10.63
C ALA A 81 -1.62 0.80 9.23
N THR A 82 -2.77 1.46 9.12
CA THR A 82 -3.43 1.77 7.85
C THR A 82 -2.59 2.76 7.04
N ASP A 83 -2.06 3.80 7.70
CA ASP A 83 -1.27 4.83 7.03
C ASP A 83 0.05 4.27 6.49
N ALA A 84 0.72 3.41 7.26
CA ALA A 84 1.91 2.67 6.80
C ALA A 84 1.60 1.71 5.65
N PHE A 85 0.47 1.00 5.71
CA PHE A 85 0.03 0.12 4.62
C PHE A 85 -0.23 0.91 3.32
N LEU A 86 -0.94 2.04 3.39
CA LEU A 86 -1.20 2.88 2.22
C LEU A 86 0.07 3.51 1.65
N ALA A 87 1.03 3.86 2.50
CA ALA A 87 2.36 4.28 2.08
C ALA A 87 3.08 3.16 1.31
N GLU A 88 3.07 1.92 1.82
CA GLU A 88 3.69 0.79 1.14
C GLU A 88 3.05 0.52 -0.23
N VAL A 89 1.70 0.55 -0.33
CA VAL A 89 1.00 0.38 -1.61
C VAL A 89 1.41 1.44 -2.63
N ARG A 90 1.55 2.70 -2.21
CA ARG A 90 2.04 3.77 -3.10
C ARG A 90 3.50 3.55 -3.52
N ALA A 91 4.36 3.14 -2.60
CA ALA A 91 5.77 2.85 -2.89
C ALA A 91 5.92 1.65 -3.85
N SER A 92 5.09 0.61 -3.69
CA SER A 92 5.06 -0.55 -4.59
C SER A 92 4.75 -0.14 -6.04
N GLY A 93 3.85 0.83 -6.26
CA GLY A 93 3.59 1.36 -7.60
C GLY A 93 4.81 2.08 -8.21
N VAL A 94 5.66 2.69 -7.38
CA VAL A 94 6.93 3.28 -7.82
C VAL A 94 7.94 2.18 -8.17
N ASP A 95 8.00 1.11 -7.39
CA ASP A 95 8.84 -0.07 -7.69
C ASP A 95 8.46 -0.70 -9.04
N GLU A 96 7.15 -0.87 -9.32
CA GLU A 96 6.68 -1.37 -10.62
C GLU A 96 7.08 -0.44 -11.78
N ALA A 97 7.04 0.88 -11.57
CA ALA A 97 7.49 1.84 -12.57
C ALA A 97 9.00 1.72 -12.83
N ILE A 98 9.81 1.49 -11.80
CA ILE A 98 11.25 1.23 -11.92
C ILE A 98 11.50 -0.04 -12.72
N GLU A 99 10.81 -1.15 -12.42
CA GLU A 99 10.93 -2.39 -13.18
C GLU A 99 10.55 -2.20 -14.66
N HIS A 100 9.48 -1.46 -14.93
CA HIS A 100 9.07 -1.13 -16.29
C HIS A 100 10.15 -0.35 -17.04
N LEU A 101 10.81 0.61 -16.39
CA LEU A 101 11.92 1.37 -16.97
C LEU A 101 13.12 0.48 -17.27
N HIS A 102 13.51 -0.41 -16.35
CA HIS A 102 14.58 -1.38 -16.58
C HIS A 102 14.29 -2.29 -17.78
N LYS A 103 13.05 -2.80 -17.89
CA LYS A 103 12.65 -3.65 -19.01
C LYS A 103 12.69 -2.91 -20.35
N LYS A 104 12.26 -1.64 -20.38
CA LYS A 104 12.14 -0.86 -21.61
C LYS A 104 13.48 -0.29 -22.09
N PHE A 105 14.39 0.00 -21.16
CA PHE A 105 15.61 0.77 -21.45
C PHE A 105 16.91 0.15 -20.91
N GLY A 106 16.88 -1.08 -20.41
CA GLY A 106 18.02 -1.76 -19.75
C GLY A 106 19.30 -1.92 -20.59
N GLY A 107 19.29 -1.52 -21.87
CA GLY A 107 20.47 -1.51 -22.74
C GLY A 107 20.93 -0.12 -23.19
N THR A 108 20.26 0.97 -22.80
CA THR A 108 20.55 2.33 -23.31
C THR A 108 21.53 3.12 -22.45
N GLY A 109 21.89 2.64 -21.25
CA GLY A 109 22.85 3.28 -20.36
C GLY A 109 22.40 4.60 -19.70
N HIS A 110 21.21 5.11 -20.02
CA HIS A 110 20.74 6.44 -19.60
C HIS A 110 19.66 6.45 -18.50
N ILE A 111 19.37 5.31 -17.87
CA ILE A 111 18.28 5.21 -16.87
C ILE A 111 18.72 5.31 -15.41
N GLY A 112 20.02 5.34 -15.11
CA GLY A 112 20.52 5.29 -13.73
C GLY A 112 20.02 6.45 -12.86
N VAL A 113 20.12 7.69 -13.33
CA VAL A 113 19.68 8.87 -12.55
C VAL A 113 18.17 8.88 -12.32
N PRO A 114 17.31 8.66 -13.34
CA PRO A 114 15.87 8.53 -13.12
C PRO A 114 15.48 7.40 -12.16
N VAL A 115 16.11 6.22 -12.27
CA VAL A 115 15.85 5.08 -11.39
C VAL A 115 16.21 5.40 -9.95
N MET A 116 17.40 5.97 -9.70
CA MET A 116 17.82 6.36 -8.35
C MET A 116 16.86 7.39 -7.71
N ALA A 117 16.32 8.32 -8.51
CA ALA A 117 15.34 9.29 -8.02
C ALA A 117 14.03 8.61 -7.61
N LEU A 118 13.56 7.62 -8.38
CA LEU A 118 12.36 6.85 -8.05
C LEU A 118 12.58 5.92 -6.85
N GLU A 119 13.75 5.29 -6.74
CA GLU A 119 14.12 4.48 -5.57
C GLU A 119 14.08 5.31 -4.28
N TRP A 120 14.61 6.54 -4.35
CA TRP A 120 14.55 7.48 -3.24
C TRP A 120 13.11 7.89 -2.91
N LEU A 121 12.30 8.22 -3.93
CA LEU A 121 10.88 8.55 -3.75
C LEU A 121 10.13 7.40 -3.06
N ALA A 122 10.34 6.15 -3.50
CA ALA A 122 9.70 4.99 -2.90
C ALA A 122 10.09 4.83 -1.42
N GLN A 123 11.36 5.05 -1.06
CA GLN A 123 11.78 5.02 0.34
C GLN A 123 11.14 6.14 1.18
N GLU A 124 10.99 7.32 0.60
CA GLU A 124 10.42 8.46 1.31
C GLU A 124 8.92 8.28 1.55
N ILE A 125 8.20 7.77 0.54
CA ILE A 125 6.78 7.40 0.68
C ILE A 125 6.60 6.38 1.82
N ARG A 126 7.44 5.33 1.91
CA ARG A 126 7.35 4.32 2.99
C ARG A 126 7.54 4.90 4.40
N LYS A 127 8.30 5.99 4.52
CA LYS A 127 8.47 6.72 5.80
C LYS A 127 7.30 7.68 6.11
N GLY A 128 6.28 7.73 5.26
CA GLY A 128 5.17 8.67 5.37
C GLY A 128 5.43 10.03 4.72
N GLY A 129 6.50 10.18 3.94
CA GLY A 129 6.76 11.39 3.16
C GLY A 129 5.71 11.61 2.06
N ALA A 130 5.46 12.87 1.74
CA ALA A 130 4.61 13.24 0.60
C ALA A 130 5.38 13.01 -0.72
N ALA A 131 4.66 12.49 -1.72
CA ALA A 131 5.14 12.40 -3.10
C ALA A 131 4.99 13.74 -3.83
#